data_AF-A0A662QJH3-F1
#
_entry.id   AF-A0A662QJH3-F1
#
_cell.length_a   1.000
_cell.length_b   1.000
_cell.length_c   1.000
_cell.angle_alpha   90.00
_cell.angle_beta   90.00
_cell.angle_gamma   90.00
#
_symmetry.space_group_name_H-M   'P 1'
#
loop_
_entity.id
_entity.type
_entity.pdbx_description
1 polymer ?
#
loop_
_entity_poly.entity_id
_entity_poly.type
_entity_poly.pdbx_seq_one_letter_code
_entity_poly.pdbx_strand_id
1 'polypeptide(L)'
;MVSKIEIVLILSQEIDEAIYKEAKEKLKKIKFFVSSYLNSNRLYINLEGFGDISKVIPEIVEELKIYFKDYRVAIRDYYVLNYELEIPCGFVGTLKFPLAFSIVGNGECCRIIFRDIEKNLLENDFVGRAVRYVENKIKKMSYQVVECRDAKGIEANFEGIRKGILKGFNFYLPSTARRISDLKGKIISDLKKKFGCEEIFVPELLPIELIEEYNISDLIPREAISNFVSKPESRDMVYDAFYLTGKLPKFRAKNRAILFNDIPLTFYKALENTKQRGFFYYTNCTKINLIFFENENYNAVKKEIINFFREFLNKFDVKYRILKKILNLRETKAEFYKFEIMANKWLEAVRILFPEDVYTRIFKIDAKSGHVAIDLDKLEIISYGNKSEGKENIKGASLR
;
A
#
# COMPACT_ATOMS: atom_id res chain seq x y z
N MET A 1 -25.80 4.06 2.35
CA MET A 1 -24.97 4.07 3.57
C MET A 1 -25.86 4.48 4.72
N VAL A 2 -25.94 3.66 5.76
CA VAL A 2 -26.64 3.97 7.01
C VAL A 2 -25.59 4.29 8.07
N SER A 3 -25.85 5.30 8.89
CA SER A 3 -24.98 5.77 9.97
C SER A 3 -25.71 5.68 11.30
N LYS A 4 -25.03 5.21 12.34
CA LYS A 4 -25.49 5.23 13.73
C LYS A 4 -24.43 5.89 14.60
N ILE A 5 -24.80 6.89 15.37
CA ILE A 5 -23.88 7.66 16.23
C ILE A 5 -24.41 7.66 17.66
N GLU A 6 -23.54 7.37 18.62
CA GLU A 6 -23.76 7.61 20.04
C GLU A 6 -22.85 8.75 20.51
N ILE A 7 -23.46 9.86 20.90
CA ILE A 7 -22.80 11.07 21.39
C ILE A 7 -22.93 11.13 22.90
N VAL A 8 -21.88 11.57 23.57
CA VAL A 8 -21.90 11.88 25.01
C VAL A 8 -21.59 13.35 25.20
N LEU A 9 -22.50 14.07 25.87
CA LEU A 9 -22.29 15.44 26.32
C LEU A 9 -21.98 15.44 27.81
N ILE A 10 -20.88 16.10 28.20
CA ILE A 10 -20.48 16.25 29.60
C ILE A 10 -21.02 17.57 30.12
N LEU A 11 -21.96 17.51 31.06
CA LEU A 11 -22.54 18.67 31.71
C LEU A 11 -21.68 19.09 32.91
N SER A 12 -21.75 20.37 33.27
CA SER A 12 -21.01 20.93 34.41
C SER A 12 -21.46 20.39 35.77
N GLN A 13 -22.70 19.92 35.83
CA GLN A 13 -23.36 19.34 36.99
C GLN A 13 -24.45 18.36 36.52
N GLU A 14 -24.93 17.53 37.43
CA GLU A 14 -26.12 16.71 37.22
C GLU A 14 -27.36 17.61 37.06
N ILE A 15 -28.32 17.17 36.25
CA ILE A 15 -29.55 17.92 35.97
C ILE A 15 -30.76 17.12 36.41
N ASP A 16 -31.80 17.82 36.87
CA ASP A 16 -33.04 17.20 37.31
C ASP A 16 -33.80 16.55 36.14
N GLU A 17 -34.61 15.54 36.47
CA GLU A 17 -35.39 14.78 35.49
C GLU A 17 -36.37 15.66 34.70
N ALA A 18 -36.89 16.73 35.31
CA ALA A 18 -37.76 17.70 34.64
C ALA A 18 -37.03 18.44 33.50
N ILE A 19 -35.82 18.95 33.78
CA ILE A 19 -34.96 19.64 32.82
C ILE A 19 -34.58 18.69 31.68
N TYR A 20 -34.28 17.43 32.02
CA TYR A 20 -33.98 16.39 31.04
C TYR A 20 -35.18 16.05 30.14
N LYS A 21 -36.41 15.95 30.67
CA LYS A 21 -37.62 15.70 29.88
C LYS A 21 -37.83 16.79 28.82
N GLU A 22 -37.66 18.05 29.19
CA GLU A 22 -37.75 19.17 28.26
C GLU A 22 -36.63 19.16 27.21
N ALA A 23 -35.38 18.86 27.61
CA ALA A 23 -34.27 18.67 26.68
C ALA A 23 -34.56 17.56 25.66
N LYS A 24 -35.14 16.44 26.12
CA LYS A 24 -35.52 15.31 25.27
C LYS A 24 -36.60 15.70 24.25
N GLU A 25 -37.58 16.52 24.63
CA GLU A 25 -38.59 17.02 23.69
C GLU A 25 -38.01 17.95 22.63
N LYS A 26 -36.96 18.72 22.95
CA LYS A 26 -36.20 19.49 21.96
C LYS A 26 -35.43 18.58 21.01
N LEU A 27 -34.70 17.59 21.57
CA LEU A 27 -33.94 16.62 20.78
C LEU A 27 -34.79 15.84 19.78
N LYS A 28 -36.04 15.49 20.14
CA LYS A 28 -36.99 14.82 19.21
C LYS A 28 -37.27 15.59 17.93
N LYS A 29 -37.08 16.92 17.92
CA LYS A 29 -37.29 17.77 16.74
C LYS A 29 -36.07 17.77 15.81
N ILE A 30 -34.94 17.26 16.27
CA ILE A 30 -33.70 17.24 15.51
C ILE A 30 -33.70 16.06 14.52
N LYS A 31 -33.16 16.32 13.34
CA LYS A 31 -33.02 15.31 12.28
C LYS A 31 -32.14 14.15 12.77
N PHE A 32 -32.55 12.92 12.44
CA PHE A 32 -31.86 11.67 12.78
C PHE A 32 -31.90 11.27 14.26
N PHE A 33 -32.64 11.98 15.12
CA PHE A 33 -32.76 11.60 16.53
C PHE A 33 -33.48 10.25 16.70
N VAL A 34 -32.91 9.37 17.52
CA VAL A 34 -33.51 8.07 17.89
C VAL A 34 -33.89 8.05 19.35
N SER A 35 -32.91 8.30 20.23
CA SER A 35 -33.12 8.24 21.67
C SER A 35 -32.08 9.06 22.42
N SER A 36 -32.38 9.32 23.69
CA SER A 36 -31.44 9.89 24.64
C SER A 36 -31.64 9.25 26.01
N TYR A 37 -30.60 9.29 26.84
CA TYR A 37 -30.68 8.98 28.26
C TYR A 37 -29.67 9.82 29.04
N LEU A 38 -30.00 10.10 30.30
CA LEU A 38 -29.11 10.81 31.23
C LEU A 38 -28.54 9.80 32.22
N ASN A 39 -27.25 9.89 32.50
CA ASN A 39 -26.61 9.20 33.61
C ASN A 39 -25.65 10.15 34.31
N SER A 40 -25.95 10.50 35.56
CA SER A 40 -25.20 11.51 36.32
C SER A 40 -25.13 12.83 35.52
N ASN A 41 -23.95 13.43 35.37
CA ASN A 41 -23.74 14.63 34.55
C ASN A 41 -23.50 14.35 33.05
N ARG A 42 -23.90 13.19 32.53
CA ARG A 42 -23.68 12.80 31.12
C ARG A 42 -24.98 12.57 30.39
N LEU A 43 -25.17 13.31 29.30
CA LEU A 43 -26.31 13.14 28.39
C LEU A 43 -25.86 12.36 27.16
N TYR A 44 -26.45 11.18 26.98
CA TYR A 44 -26.22 10.30 25.85
C TYR A 44 -27.29 10.53 24.80
N ILE A 45 -26.88 10.67 23.54
CA ILE A 45 -27.77 10.95 22.41
C ILE A 45 -27.43 9.97 21.30
N ASN A 46 -28.44 9.22 20.86
CA ASN A 46 -28.35 8.28 19.76
C ASN A 46 -28.99 8.87 18.50
N LEU A 47 -28.23 8.87 17.41
CA LEU A 47 -28.66 9.31 16.09
C LEU A 47 -28.58 8.15 15.10
N GLU A 48 -29.54 8.06 14.17
CA GLU A 48 -29.54 7.11 13.06
C GLU A 48 -30.11 7.75 11.79
N GLY A 49 -29.43 7.52 10.66
CA GLY A 49 -29.90 8.06 9.39
C GLY A 49 -29.04 7.67 8.19
N PHE A 50 -29.45 8.15 7.02
CA PHE A 50 -28.73 7.92 5.77
C PHE A 50 -27.65 8.99 5.54
N GLY A 51 -26.47 8.56 5.07
CA GLY A 51 -25.36 9.46 4.76
C GLY A 51 -24.48 9.79 5.98
N ASP A 52 -23.60 10.78 5.84
CA ASP A 52 -22.78 11.28 6.94
C ASP A 52 -23.60 12.21 7.84
N ILE A 53 -24.12 11.65 8.93
CA ILE A 53 -24.97 12.37 9.90
C ILE A 53 -24.16 13.11 10.98
N SER A 54 -22.83 12.99 10.99
CA SER A 54 -21.97 13.64 11.98
C SER A 54 -22.00 15.17 11.90
N LYS A 55 -22.37 15.70 10.73
CA LYS A 55 -22.51 17.14 10.47
C LYS A 55 -23.60 17.81 11.31
N VAL A 56 -24.55 17.05 11.85
CA VAL A 56 -25.63 17.55 12.70
C VAL A 56 -25.19 17.69 14.16
N ILE A 57 -24.08 17.07 14.56
CA ILE A 57 -23.59 17.08 15.95
C ILE A 57 -23.30 18.50 16.46
N PRO A 58 -22.59 19.38 15.73
CA PRO A 58 -22.36 20.74 16.18
C PRO A 58 -23.66 21.53 16.40
N GLU A 59 -24.66 21.32 15.54
CA GLU A 59 -25.99 21.98 15.67
C GLU A 59 -26.70 21.53 16.95
N ILE A 60 -26.70 20.22 17.24
CA ILE A 60 -27.25 19.66 18.49
C ILE A 60 -26.57 20.28 19.72
N VAL A 61 -25.23 20.31 19.70
CA VAL A 61 -24.45 20.83 20.83
C VAL A 61 -24.77 22.30 21.06
N GLU A 62 -24.87 23.11 20.01
CA GLU A 62 -25.14 24.54 20.14
C GLU A 62 -26.56 24.83 20.61
N GLU A 63 -27.56 24.10 20.09
CA GLU A 63 -28.95 24.23 20.54
C GLU A 63 -29.10 23.88 22.03
N LEU A 64 -28.46 22.79 22.47
CA LEU A 64 -28.48 22.39 23.87
C LEU A 64 -27.70 23.34 24.77
N LYS A 65 -26.58 23.93 24.31
CA LYS A 65 -25.86 24.96 25.06
C LYS A 65 -26.76 26.17 25.33
N ILE A 66 -27.52 26.63 24.33
CA ILE A 66 -28.45 27.74 24.49
C ILE A 66 -29.52 27.38 25.51
N TYR A 67 -30.12 26.19 25.40
CA TYR A 67 -31.14 25.72 26.32
C TYR A 67 -30.62 25.57 27.77
N PHE A 68 -29.47 24.93 27.98
CA PHE A 68 -28.94 24.71 29.32
C PHE A 68 -28.43 25.99 30.00
N LYS A 69 -28.14 27.05 29.23
CA LYS A 69 -27.77 28.37 29.76
C LYS A 69 -28.85 28.93 30.69
N ASP A 70 -30.12 28.71 30.37
CA ASP A 70 -31.26 29.17 31.17
C ASP A 70 -31.31 28.52 32.56
N TYR A 71 -30.70 27.33 32.70
CA TYR A 71 -30.61 26.57 33.94
C TYR A 71 -29.24 26.66 34.62
N ARG A 72 -28.36 27.57 34.16
CA ARG A 72 -26.97 27.71 34.65
C ARG A 72 -26.14 26.42 34.54
N VAL A 73 -26.47 25.56 33.58
CA VAL A 73 -25.72 24.34 33.29
C VAL A 73 -24.89 24.58 32.02
N ALA A 74 -23.59 24.27 32.07
CA ALA A 74 -22.71 24.38 30.91
C ALA A 74 -22.39 22.99 30.34
N ILE A 75 -22.32 22.89 29.01
CA ILE A 75 -21.73 21.72 28.35
C ILE A 75 -20.21 21.92 28.36
N ARG A 76 -19.50 21.14 29.17
CA ARG A 76 -18.03 21.21 29.32
C ARG A 76 -17.30 20.64 28.12
N ASP A 77 -17.78 19.52 27.61
CA ASP A 77 -17.19 18.85 26.45
C ASP A 77 -18.18 17.87 25.81
N TYR A 78 -17.83 17.35 24.63
CA TYR A 78 -18.53 16.23 24.01
C TYR A 78 -17.57 15.32 23.24
N TYR A 79 -17.95 14.04 23.13
CA TYR A 79 -17.25 13.07 22.30
C TYR A 79 -18.23 12.08 21.69
N VAL A 80 -17.80 11.41 20.62
CA VAL A 80 -18.58 10.36 19.97
C VAL A 80 -18.08 9.01 20.48
N LEU A 81 -18.87 8.38 21.35
CA LEU A 81 -18.52 7.11 21.99
C LEU A 81 -18.48 5.98 20.96
N ASN A 82 -19.47 5.95 20.07
CA ASN A 82 -19.57 4.95 19.03
C ASN A 82 -20.07 5.59 17.73
N TYR A 83 -19.39 5.30 16.62
CA TYR A 83 -19.87 5.64 15.28
C TYR A 83 -19.79 4.41 14.39
N GLU A 84 -20.96 3.93 14.00
CA GLU A 84 -21.12 2.83 13.07
C GLU A 84 -21.60 3.29 11.70
N LEU A 85 -20.96 2.75 10.66
CA LEU A 85 -21.34 2.95 9.26
C LEU A 85 -21.65 1.59 8.64
N GLU A 86 -22.80 1.48 7.98
CA GLU A 86 -23.14 0.34 7.13
C GLU A 86 -23.13 0.78 5.66
N ILE A 87 -22.21 0.20 4.89
CA ILE A 87 -21.99 0.49 3.48
C ILE A 87 -22.43 -0.73 2.65
N PRO A 88 -23.37 -0.60 1.71
CA PRO A 88 -23.72 -1.69 0.81
C PRO A 88 -22.50 -2.12 -0.02
N CYS A 89 -22.07 -3.37 0.10
CA CYS A 89 -20.97 -3.93 -0.70
C CYS A 89 -20.91 -5.46 -0.61
N GLY A 90 -20.51 -6.10 -1.71
CA GLY A 90 -20.39 -7.56 -1.82
C GLY A 90 -19.18 -8.20 -1.11
N PHE A 91 -18.62 -7.55 -0.09
CA PHE A 91 -17.41 -8.01 0.59
C PHE A 91 -17.73 -8.94 1.77
N VAL A 92 -17.04 -10.09 1.85
CA VAL A 92 -17.09 -11.01 2.99
C VAL A 92 -15.71 -11.04 3.66
N GLY A 93 -15.67 -10.80 4.97
CA GLY A 93 -14.43 -10.91 5.77
C GLY A 93 -14.16 -9.69 6.66
N THR A 94 -12.92 -9.57 7.15
CA THR A 94 -12.50 -8.46 8.04
C THR A 94 -11.40 -7.63 7.42
N LEU A 95 -11.39 -6.32 7.71
CA LEU A 95 -10.36 -5.38 7.24
C LEU A 95 -9.71 -4.64 8.42
N LYS A 96 -8.39 -4.46 8.35
CA LYS A 96 -7.67 -3.57 9.28
C LYS A 96 -7.64 -2.14 8.73
N PHE A 97 -8.20 -1.20 9.50
CA PHE A 97 -8.15 0.24 9.24
C PHE A 97 -7.59 0.96 10.47
N PRO A 98 -6.59 1.84 10.30
CA PRO A 98 -6.14 2.71 11.39
C PRO A 98 -7.34 3.52 11.90
N LEU A 99 -7.58 3.52 13.22
CA LEU A 99 -8.68 4.22 13.92
C LEU A 99 -10.05 3.54 13.94
N ALA A 100 -10.34 2.55 13.08
CA ALA A 100 -11.55 1.74 13.28
C ALA A 100 -11.30 0.67 14.33
N PHE A 101 -12.28 0.48 15.22
CA PHE A 101 -12.31 -0.65 16.13
C PHE A 101 -12.48 -1.96 15.34
N SER A 102 -13.39 -1.99 14.37
CA SER A 102 -13.58 -3.14 13.49
C SER A 102 -14.20 -2.77 12.15
N ILE A 103 -13.92 -3.62 11.15
CA ILE A 103 -14.56 -3.58 9.83
C ILE A 103 -14.90 -5.01 9.45
N VAL A 104 -16.20 -5.29 9.27
CA VAL A 104 -16.71 -6.64 8.97
C VAL A 104 -17.67 -6.55 7.79
N GLY A 105 -17.45 -7.37 6.76
CA GLY A 105 -18.35 -7.56 5.63
C GLY A 105 -19.04 -8.92 5.68
N ASN A 106 -20.33 -8.95 5.36
CA ASN A 106 -21.15 -10.17 5.34
C ASN A 106 -21.60 -10.59 3.93
N GLY A 107 -21.14 -9.90 2.88
CA GLY A 107 -21.53 -10.16 1.49
C GLY A 107 -22.67 -9.29 0.97
N GLU A 108 -23.36 -8.56 1.83
CA GLU A 108 -24.40 -7.58 1.47
C GLU A 108 -23.98 -6.16 1.86
N CYS A 109 -23.44 -6.01 3.06
CA CYS A 109 -22.93 -4.76 3.59
C CYS A 109 -21.59 -4.95 4.32
N CYS A 110 -20.83 -3.86 4.40
CA CYS A 110 -19.68 -3.74 5.27
C CYS A 110 -19.98 -2.75 6.38
N ARG A 111 -19.86 -3.24 7.61
CA ARG A 111 -20.02 -2.48 8.84
C ARG A 111 -18.66 -2.01 9.34
N ILE A 112 -18.51 -0.70 9.51
CA ILE A 112 -17.33 -0.04 10.07
C ILE A 112 -17.72 0.49 11.44
N ILE A 113 -16.94 0.19 12.47
CA ILE A 113 -17.18 0.65 13.85
C ILE A 113 -15.98 1.47 14.30
N PHE A 114 -16.25 2.70 14.73
CA PHE A 114 -15.31 3.57 15.42
C PHE A 114 -15.71 3.72 16.89
N ARG A 115 -14.72 3.79 17.76
CA ARG A 115 -14.92 4.05 19.19
C ARG A 115 -14.11 5.27 19.61
N ASP A 116 -14.66 6.03 20.55
CA ASP A 116 -13.98 7.15 21.20
C ASP A 116 -13.40 8.16 20.18
N ILE A 117 -14.22 8.62 19.24
CA ILE A 117 -13.78 9.59 18.23
C ILE A 117 -13.73 10.99 18.85
N GLU A 118 -12.55 11.60 18.79
CA GLU A 118 -12.33 13.00 19.16
C GLU A 118 -13.02 13.96 18.17
N LYS A 119 -13.53 15.09 18.69
CA LYS A 119 -14.24 16.11 17.89
C LYS A 119 -13.43 16.61 16.68
N ASN A 120 -12.11 16.78 16.85
CA ASN A 120 -11.22 17.32 15.82
C ASN A 120 -11.11 16.41 14.58
N LEU A 121 -11.41 15.10 14.75
CA LEU A 121 -11.42 14.16 13.63
C LEU A 121 -12.68 14.36 12.76
N LEU A 122 -13.83 14.63 13.38
CA LEU A 122 -15.11 14.81 12.67
C LEU A 122 -15.10 16.06 11.78
N GLU A 123 -14.41 17.12 12.20
CA GLU A 123 -14.30 18.38 11.44
C GLU A 123 -13.57 18.22 10.10
N ASN A 124 -12.79 17.14 9.93
CA ASN A 124 -11.89 16.97 8.80
C ASN A 124 -12.42 15.98 7.75
N ASP A 125 -13.71 15.78 7.47
CA ASP A 125 -14.20 14.75 6.49
C ASP A 125 -13.68 13.32 6.80
N PHE A 126 -13.57 12.98 8.08
CA PHE A 126 -13.07 11.67 8.51
C PHE A 126 -13.91 10.51 7.97
N VAL A 127 -15.24 10.65 8.02
CA VAL A 127 -16.20 9.66 7.53
C VAL A 127 -16.03 9.42 6.03
N GLY A 128 -15.99 10.50 5.23
CA GLY A 128 -15.78 10.39 3.79
C GLY A 128 -14.46 9.73 3.44
N ARG A 129 -13.38 10.04 4.17
CA ARG A 129 -12.09 9.35 4.00
C ARG A 129 -12.14 7.87 4.38
N ALA A 130 -12.82 7.50 5.46
CA ALA A 130 -12.96 6.11 5.89
C ALA A 130 -13.76 5.28 4.87
N VAL A 131 -14.87 5.81 4.38
CA VAL A 131 -15.69 5.17 3.34
C VAL A 131 -14.86 4.95 2.07
N ARG A 132 -14.21 6.01 1.56
CA ARG A 132 -13.31 5.91 0.39
C ARG A 132 -12.19 4.90 0.61
N TYR A 133 -11.63 4.81 1.81
CA TYR A 133 -10.60 3.83 2.14
C TYR A 133 -11.13 2.40 2.01
N VAL A 134 -12.29 2.11 2.59
CA VAL A 134 -12.89 0.77 2.58
C VAL A 134 -13.31 0.37 1.17
N GLU A 135 -13.98 1.27 0.45
CA GLU A 135 -14.32 1.04 -0.95
C GLU A 135 -13.07 0.78 -1.81
N ASN A 136 -12.01 1.56 -1.63
CA ASN A 136 -10.75 1.35 -2.35
C ASN A 136 -10.09 0.02 -1.96
N LYS A 137 -10.13 -0.38 -0.69
CA LYS A 137 -9.61 -1.68 -0.23
C LYS A 137 -10.37 -2.83 -0.87
N ILE A 138 -11.70 -2.78 -0.88
CA ILE A 138 -12.56 -3.82 -1.47
C ILE A 138 -12.35 -3.89 -2.99
N LYS A 139 -12.34 -2.74 -3.69
CA LYS A 139 -12.03 -2.65 -5.13
C LYS A 139 -10.62 -3.16 -5.48
N LYS A 140 -9.67 -3.09 -4.55
CA LYS A 140 -8.27 -3.52 -4.73
C LYS A 140 -8.04 -5.04 -4.53
N MET A 141 -9.05 -5.89 -4.30
CA MET A 141 -8.84 -7.28 -3.87
C MET A 141 -9.01 -8.41 -4.89
N SER A 142 -9.23 -8.17 -6.19
CA SER A 142 -9.23 -9.27 -7.18
C SER A 142 -8.24 -9.04 -8.33
N TYR A 143 -7.30 -9.98 -8.49
CA TYR A 143 -6.53 -10.14 -9.71
C TYR A 143 -7.33 -11.01 -10.68
N GLN A 144 -7.28 -10.68 -11.97
CA GLN A 144 -7.82 -11.53 -13.03
C GLN A 144 -6.67 -12.28 -13.70
N VAL A 145 -6.81 -13.59 -13.90
CA VAL A 145 -5.89 -14.36 -14.73
C VAL A 145 -6.18 -13.99 -16.18
N VAL A 146 -5.20 -13.43 -16.88
CA VAL A 146 -5.34 -13.04 -18.30
C VAL A 146 -4.75 -14.09 -19.22
N GLU A 147 -3.76 -14.85 -18.74
CA GLU A 147 -3.12 -15.92 -19.49
C GLU A 147 -2.51 -16.96 -18.55
N CYS A 148 -2.48 -18.22 -19.00
CA CYS A 148 -1.76 -19.31 -18.36
C CYS A 148 -1.11 -20.17 -19.44
N ARG A 149 0.15 -20.54 -19.23
CA ARG A 149 0.80 -21.62 -19.99
C ARG A 149 0.86 -22.84 -19.09
N ASP A 150 0.26 -23.94 -19.53
CA ASP A 150 0.44 -25.22 -18.86
C ASP A 150 1.75 -25.87 -19.32
N ALA A 151 2.56 -26.23 -18.34
CA ALA A 151 3.77 -27.05 -18.44
C ALA A 151 3.97 -27.77 -17.09
N LYS A 152 4.99 -28.61 -16.95
CA LYS A 152 5.32 -29.16 -15.63
C LYS A 152 5.84 -28.03 -14.72
N GLY A 153 5.44 -28.04 -13.46
CA GLY A 153 6.05 -27.20 -12.44
C GLY A 153 7.49 -27.65 -12.22
N ILE A 154 8.39 -26.69 -11.96
CA ILE A 154 9.79 -27.00 -11.67
C ILE A 154 9.97 -27.10 -10.15
N GLU A 155 10.79 -28.04 -9.68
CA GLU A 155 11.17 -28.06 -8.27
C GLU A 155 12.15 -26.92 -7.98
N ALA A 156 11.80 -26.04 -7.04
CA ALA A 156 12.63 -24.89 -6.72
C ALA A 156 13.96 -25.33 -6.12
N ASN A 157 15.08 -25.04 -6.80
CA ASN A 157 16.40 -25.27 -6.24
C ASN A 157 16.92 -24.04 -5.47
N PHE A 158 17.23 -24.25 -4.20
CA PHE A 158 17.85 -23.24 -3.32
C PHE A 158 19.34 -23.52 -3.05
N GLU A 159 19.96 -24.43 -3.81
CA GLU A 159 21.38 -24.74 -3.72
C GLU A 159 22.22 -23.48 -3.99
N GLY A 160 23.11 -23.16 -3.04
CA GLY A 160 23.89 -21.93 -3.07
C GLY A 160 23.14 -20.68 -2.61
N ILE A 161 21.95 -20.83 -2.03
CA ILE A 161 21.26 -19.78 -1.28
C ILE A 161 21.32 -20.14 0.21
N ARG A 162 21.68 -19.17 1.05
CA ARG A 162 21.70 -19.29 2.52
C ARG A 162 20.82 -18.20 3.11
N LYS A 163 20.11 -18.51 4.20
CA LYS A 163 19.32 -17.48 4.90
C LYS A 163 20.26 -16.44 5.50
N GLY A 164 19.89 -15.18 5.33
CA GLY A 164 20.56 -14.05 5.94
C GLY A 164 20.32 -13.97 7.44
N ILE A 165 21.17 -13.22 8.14
CA ILE A 165 21.01 -12.90 9.56
C ILE A 165 19.71 -12.09 9.76
N LEU A 166 19.35 -11.26 8.78
CA LEU A 166 18.11 -10.49 8.77
C LEU A 166 16.96 -11.31 8.17
N LYS A 167 15.82 -11.33 8.86
CA LYS A 167 14.59 -12.00 8.40
C LYS A 167 14.19 -11.48 7.02
N GLY A 168 14.10 -12.39 6.04
CA GLY A 168 13.70 -12.08 4.67
C GLY A 168 14.86 -11.79 3.70
N PHE A 169 16.11 -11.76 4.17
CA PHE A 169 17.29 -11.60 3.33
C PHE A 169 17.96 -12.96 3.08
N ASN A 170 18.60 -13.10 1.91
CA ASN A 170 19.37 -14.28 1.52
C ASN A 170 20.81 -13.87 1.19
N PHE A 171 21.76 -14.77 1.48
CA PHE A 171 23.13 -14.72 0.97
C PHE A 171 23.24 -15.69 -0.21
N TYR A 172 23.82 -15.22 -1.30
CA TYR A 172 24.07 -16.02 -2.50
C TYR A 172 25.54 -16.43 -2.51
N LEU A 173 25.80 -17.74 -2.57
CA LEU A 173 27.15 -18.28 -2.72
C LEU A 173 27.70 -17.91 -4.11
N PRO A 174 29.05 -17.88 -4.30
CA PRO A 174 29.67 -17.38 -5.52
C PRO A 174 29.13 -17.99 -6.83
N SER A 175 28.83 -19.29 -6.84
CA SER A 175 28.28 -19.97 -8.02
C SER A 175 26.87 -19.48 -8.39
N THR A 176 26.02 -19.21 -7.39
CA THR A 176 24.67 -18.66 -7.59
C THR A 176 24.74 -17.18 -7.94
N ALA A 177 25.60 -16.41 -7.27
CA ALA A 177 25.82 -15.00 -7.58
C ALA A 177 26.29 -14.79 -9.03
N ARG A 178 27.20 -15.64 -9.53
CA ARG A 178 27.66 -15.61 -10.93
C ARG A 178 26.51 -15.88 -11.91
N ARG A 179 25.66 -16.87 -11.64
CA ARG A 179 24.48 -17.16 -12.48
C ARG A 179 23.49 -16.01 -12.52
N ILE A 180 23.21 -15.39 -11.37
CA ILE A 180 22.38 -14.18 -11.30
C ILE A 180 23.00 -13.07 -12.16
N SER A 181 24.32 -12.88 -12.07
CA SER A 181 25.04 -11.88 -12.87
C SER A 181 24.97 -12.18 -14.38
N ASP A 182 25.13 -13.43 -14.79
CA ASP A 182 25.05 -13.84 -16.20
C ASP A 182 23.63 -13.64 -16.75
N LEU A 183 22.61 -14.01 -15.96
CA LEU A 183 21.21 -13.78 -16.30
C LEU A 183 20.91 -12.28 -16.41
N LYS A 184 21.41 -11.48 -15.46
CA LYS A 184 21.30 -10.02 -15.47
C LYS A 184 21.88 -9.44 -16.76
N GLY A 185 23.10 -9.83 -17.13
CA GLY A 185 23.76 -9.38 -18.35
C GLY A 185 22.96 -9.72 -19.62
N LYS A 186 22.40 -10.93 -19.70
CA LYS A 186 21.55 -11.35 -20.83
C LYS A 186 20.29 -10.51 -20.96
N ILE A 187 19.56 -10.30 -19.85
CA ILE A 187 18.34 -9.50 -19.85
C ILE A 187 18.63 -8.05 -20.25
N ILE A 188 19.69 -7.45 -19.71
CA ILE A 188 20.09 -6.08 -20.07
C ILE A 188 20.44 -5.98 -21.56
N SER A 189 21.18 -6.96 -22.10
CA SER A 189 21.52 -7.00 -23.53
C SER A 189 20.26 -7.09 -24.40
N ASP A 190 19.31 -7.94 -24.03
CA ASP A 190 18.04 -8.10 -24.76
C ASP A 190 17.20 -6.80 -24.70
N LEU A 191 17.15 -6.14 -23.53
CA LEU A 191 16.48 -4.85 -23.35
C LEU A 191 17.12 -3.74 -24.20
N LYS A 192 18.46 -3.62 -24.20
CA LYS A 192 19.20 -2.67 -25.04
C LYS A 192 18.94 -2.89 -26.52
N LYS A 193 19.00 -4.15 -26.97
CA LYS A 193 18.78 -4.50 -28.38
C LYS A 193 17.34 -4.22 -28.82
N LYS A 194 16.36 -4.47 -27.95
CA LYS A 194 14.93 -4.39 -28.31
C LYS A 194 14.36 -2.98 -28.18
N PHE A 195 14.73 -2.25 -27.13
CA PHE A 195 14.11 -0.98 -26.76
C PHE A 195 15.10 0.20 -26.74
N GLY A 196 16.39 -0.03 -27.02
CA GLY A 196 17.40 1.01 -26.95
C GLY A 196 17.65 1.54 -25.55
N CYS A 197 17.47 0.71 -24.50
CA CYS A 197 17.49 1.20 -23.13
C CYS A 197 18.85 1.77 -22.70
N GLU A 198 18.82 2.93 -22.05
CA GLU A 198 20.00 3.55 -21.44
C GLU A 198 20.08 3.26 -19.94
N GLU A 199 21.29 3.15 -19.40
CA GLU A 199 21.48 2.95 -17.96
C GLU A 199 21.39 4.29 -17.23
N ILE A 200 20.63 4.33 -16.14
CA ILE A 200 20.55 5.47 -15.25
C ILE A 200 20.94 5.09 -13.83
N PHE A 201 21.41 6.08 -13.06
CA PHE A 201 21.67 5.90 -11.64
C PHE A 201 20.49 6.42 -10.82
N VAL A 202 20.01 5.59 -9.89
CA VAL A 202 18.91 5.93 -8.99
C VAL A 202 19.31 5.63 -7.55
N PRO A 203 19.13 6.56 -6.59
CA PRO A 203 19.48 6.33 -5.19
C PRO A 203 18.64 5.23 -4.54
N GLU A 204 19.25 4.40 -3.69
CA GLU A 204 18.57 3.32 -2.94
C GLU A 204 17.81 3.80 -1.69
N LEU A 205 17.98 5.06 -1.28
CA LEU A 205 17.30 5.65 -0.13
C LEU A 205 16.54 6.89 -0.57
N LEU A 206 15.27 6.97 -0.18
CA LEU A 206 14.39 8.06 -0.54
C LEU A 206 14.04 8.94 0.67
N PRO A 207 14.45 10.22 0.70
CA PRO A 207 14.01 11.18 1.71
C PRO A 207 12.49 11.27 1.80
N ILE A 208 11.94 11.23 3.01
CA ILE A 208 10.50 11.33 3.23
C ILE A 208 9.98 12.72 2.84
N GLU A 209 10.83 13.74 2.98
CA GLU A 209 10.52 15.12 2.61
C GLU A 209 10.11 15.23 1.14
N LEU A 210 10.70 14.44 0.23
CA LEU A 210 10.30 14.41 -1.20
C LEU A 210 8.95 13.73 -1.42
N ILE A 211 8.58 12.73 -0.60
CA ILE A 211 7.28 12.08 -0.69
C ILE A 211 6.18 13.04 -0.24
N GLU A 212 6.45 13.80 0.82
CA GLU A 212 5.55 14.81 1.39
C GLU A 212 5.40 16.01 0.45
N GLU A 213 6.49 16.53 -0.10
CA GLU A 213 6.50 17.67 -1.03
C GLU A 213 5.65 17.42 -2.27
N TYR A 214 5.79 16.24 -2.91
CA TYR A 214 5.03 15.88 -4.10
C TYR A 214 3.68 15.20 -3.78
N ASN A 215 3.35 15.03 -2.49
CA ASN A 215 2.16 14.35 -2.00
C ASN A 215 1.93 12.97 -2.67
N ILE A 216 2.98 12.21 -2.98
CA ILE A 216 2.88 10.97 -3.80
C ILE A 216 2.57 9.71 -3.00
N SER A 217 2.36 9.85 -1.69
CA SER A 217 2.19 8.74 -0.74
C SER A 217 0.99 7.82 -1.09
N ASP A 218 -0.06 8.38 -1.69
CA ASP A 218 -1.27 7.68 -2.12
C ASP A 218 -1.09 6.92 -3.45
N LEU A 219 0.00 7.20 -4.18
CA LEU A 219 0.31 6.63 -5.49
C LEU A 219 1.33 5.49 -5.44
N ILE A 220 1.94 5.24 -4.29
CA ILE A 220 2.84 4.11 -4.06
C ILE A 220 1.95 2.89 -3.72
N PRO A 221 1.97 1.80 -4.52
CA PRO A 221 1.25 0.59 -4.15
C PRO A 221 1.75 0.09 -2.78
N ARG A 222 0.85 -0.34 -1.89
CA ARG A 222 1.26 -0.76 -0.52
C ARG A 222 2.16 -1.97 -0.54
N GLU A 223 1.96 -2.83 -1.54
CA GLU A 223 2.76 -4.01 -1.84
C GLU A 223 4.20 -3.66 -2.25
N ALA A 224 4.48 -2.38 -2.47
CA ALA A 224 5.73 -1.79 -2.91
C ALA A 224 6.47 -0.99 -1.80
N ILE A 225 5.89 -0.89 -0.61
CA ILE A 225 6.54 -0.17 0.51
C ILE A 225 7.45 -1.16 1.26
N SER A 226 8.77 -1.11 0.99
CA SER A 226 9.77 -1.83 1.78
C SER A 226 10.35 -0.92 2.85
N ASN A 227 10.07 -1.22 4.13
CA ASN A 227 10.70 -0.73 5.37
C ASN A 227 11.09 0.76 5.47
N PHE A 228 10.61 1.45 6.52
CA PHE A 228 11.08 2.79 6.87
C PHE A 228 12.52 2.73 7.40
N VAL A 229 13.37 3.66 6.94
CA VAL A 229 14.71 3.91 7.50
C VAL A 229 14.58 5.06 8.48
N SER A 230 14.69 4.72 9.76
CA SER A 230 14.62 5.66 10.86
C SER A 230 16.02 5.98 11.38
N LYS A 231 16.32 7.26 11.61
CA LYS A 231 17.56 7.70 12.27
C LYS A 231 17.23 8.09 13.72
N PRO A 232 18.09 7.76 14.70
CA PRO A 232 17.92 8.28 16.07
C PRO A 232 17.89 9.81 16.05
N GLU A 233 17.06 10.40 16.92
CA GLU A 233 16.95 11.87 17.06
C GLU A 233 18.29 12.52 17.47
N SER A 234 19.10 11.82 18.26
CA SER A 234 20.49 12.18 18.55
C SER A 234 21.37 10.95 18.42
N ARG A 235 22.31 10.99 17.47
CA ARG A 235 23.27 9.91 17.24
C ARG A 235 24.25 9.83 18.42
N ASP A 236 24.75 10.97 18.88
CA ASP A 236 25.80 11.05 19.90
C ASP A 236 25.29 10.49 21.24
N MET A 237 24.06 10.82 21.64
CA MET A 237 23.46 10.24 22.85
C MET A 237 23.26 8.72 22.79
N VAL A 238 23.00 8.16 21.60
CA VAL A 238 22.87 6.70 21.42
C VAL A 238 24.25 6.02 21.52
N TYR A 239 25.29 6.64 20.97
CA TYR A 239 26.67 6.15 21.10
C TYR A 239 27.18 6.26 22.53
N ASP A 240 26.95 7.38 23.20
CA ASP A 240 27.35 7.58 24.59
C ASP A 240 26.66 6.58 25.52
N ALA A 241 25.35 6.38 25.34
CA ALA A 241 24.60 5.38 26.09
C ALA A 241 25.05 3.94 25.78
N PHE A 242 25.36 3.61 24.52
CA PHE A 242 25.90 2.30 24.16
C PHE A 242 27.30 2.08 24.78
N TYR A 243 28.17 3.09 24.72
CA TYR A 243 29.51 3.06 25.30
C TYR A 243 29.47 2.84 26.81
N LEU A 244 28.56 3.53 27.51
CA LEU A 244 28.41 3.43 28.96
C LEU A 244 27.72 2.13 29.42
N THR A 245 26.82 1.58 28.62
CA THR A 245 25.97 0.44 29.07
C THR A 245 26.27 -0.89 28.38
N GLY A 246 27.07 -0.88 27.32
CA GLY A 246 27.30 -2.03 26.44
C GLY A 246 26.05 -2.51 25.70
N LYS A 247 24.93 -1.76 25.77
CA LYS A 247 23.63 -2.13 25.20
C LYS A 247 23.07 -0.98 24.37
N LEU A 248 22.46 -1.30 23.24
CA LEU A 248 21.78 -0.30 22.40
C LEU A 248 20.54 0.20 23.14
N PRO A 249 20.46 1.49 23.53
CA PRO A 249 19.30 2.02 24.22
C PRO A 249 18.07 2.06 23.30
N LYS A 250 16.87 2.00 23.85
CA LYS A 250 15.66 2.34 23.09
C LYS A 250 15.69 3.84 22.79
N PHE A 251 15.75 4.22 21.51
CA PHE A 251 15.74 5.61 21.09
C PHE A 251 14.46 5.96 20.34
N ARG A 252 14.04 7.23 20.46
CA ARG A 252 13.07 7.80 19.51
C ARG A 252 13.77 7.93 18.17
N ALA A 253 13.15 7.37 17.14
CA ALA A 253 13.66 7.41 15.79
C ALA A 253 12.70 8.25 14.94
N LYS A 254 13.24 9.21 14.19
CA LYS A 254 12.47 9.89 13.15
C LYS A 254 12.66 9.12 11.85
N ASN A 255 11.56 8.79 11.19
CA ASN A 255 11.63 8.28 9.84
C ASN A 255 12.24 9.39 8.98
N ARG A 256 13.34 9.08 8.29
CA ARG A 256 14.06 10.05 7.44
C ARG A 256 14.03 9.64 5.99
N ALA A 257 14.03 8.32 5.75
CA ALA A 257 13.97 7.80 4.41
C ALA A 257 13.13 6.53 4.34
N ILE A 258 12.75 6.14 3.14
CA ILE A 258 12.17 4.83 2.84
C ILE A 258 13.18 4.07 1.99
N LEU A 259 13.35 2.77 2.25
CA LEU A 259 14.22 1.93 1.44
C LEU A 259 13.58 1.76 0.05
N PHE A 260 14.31 2.21 -0.96
CA PHE A 260 13.82 2.43 -2.31
C PHE A 260 13.60 1.11 -3.04
N ASN A 261 12.37 0.83 -3.44
CA ASN A 261 12.10 -0.22 -4.41
C ASN A 261 11.01 0.13 -5.42
N ASP A 262 10.27 1.23 -5.26
CA ASP A 262 9.05 1.38 -6.05
C ASP A 262 8.73 2.82 -6.45
N ILE A 263 8.85 3.01 -7.77
CA ILE A 263 7.97 3.67 -8.74
C ILE A 263 7.95 5.21 -8.86
N PRO A 264 7.38 6.09 -8.00
CA PRO A 264 7.14 7.48 -8.44
C PRO A 264 8.41 8.34 -8.62
N LEU A 265 9.36 8.32 -7.68
CA LEU A 265 10.57 9.18 -7.72
C LEU A 265 11.72 8.58 -8.54
N THR A 266 11.59 7.31 -8.95
CA THR A 266 12.43 6.73 -10.00
C THR A 266 12.22 7.43 -11.34
N PHE A 267 10.97 7.82 -11.64
CA PHE A 267 10.67 8.67 -12.78
C PHE A 267 11.35 10.03 -12.63
N TYR A 268 11.28 10.67 -11.46
CA TYR A 268 11.98 11.92 -11.19
C TYR A 268 13.50 11.84 -11.46
N LYS A 269 14.18 10.81 -10.93
CA LYS A 269 15.63 10.61 -11.16
C LYS A 269 15.98 10.24 -12.59
N ALA A 270 15.13 9.50 -13.29
CA ALA A 270 15.31 9.28 -14.73
C ALA A 270 15.31 10.62 -15.50
N LEU A 271 14.46 11.57 -15.10
CA LEU A 271 14.34 12.87 -15.78
C LEU A 271 15.50 13.82 -15.50
N GLU A 272 16.00 13.87 -14.27
CA GLU A 272 17.19 14.68 -13.93
C GLU A 272 18.39 14.27 -14.81
N ASN A 273 18.50 12.97 -15.12
CA ASN A 273 19.64 12.43 -15.84
C ASN A 273 19.56 12.60 -17.36
N THR A 274 18.36 12.67 -17.97
CA THR A 274 18.28 12.45 -19.44
C THR A 274 17.52 13.50 -20.25
N LYS A 275 16.73 14.41 -19.65
CA LYS A 275 15.96 15.47 -20.35
C LYS A 275 15.13 15.02 -21.57
N GLN A 276 14.98 13.71 -21.84
CA GLN A 276 14.40 13.17 -23.09
C GLN A 276 13.46 11.98 -22.83
N ARG A 277 12.55 11.75 -23.79
CA ARG A 277 11.70 10.55 -23.90
C ARG A 277 12.56 9.35 -24.29
N GLY A 278 12.25 8.17 -23.74
CA GLY A 278 13.04 6.96 -24.03
C GLY A 278 12.83 5.85 -23.00
N PHE A 279 13.62 4.78 -23.16
CA PHE A 279 13.66 3.64 -22.25
C PHE A 279 14.93 3.70 -21.40
N PHE A 280 14.78 3.50 -20.10
CA PHE A 280 15.86 3.57 -19.13
C PHE A 280 15.85 2.36 -18.23
N TYR A 281 17.02 1.88 -17.79
CA TYR A 281 17.10 0.84 -16.79
C TYR A 281 18.07 1.20 -15.67
N TYR A 282 17.83 0.65 -14.50
CA TYR A 282 18.77 0.65 -13.39
C TYR A 282 18.70 -0.69 -12.69
N THR A 283 19.74 -0.99 -11.92
CA THR A 283 19.89 -2.30 -11.30
C THR A 283 20.28 -2.19 -9.84
N ASN A 284 19.87 -3.18 -9.05
CA ASN A 284 20.46 -3.46 -7.76
C ASN A 284 21.00 -4.91 -7.74
N CYS A 285 21.30 -5.45 -6.57
CA CYS A 285 21.91 -6.78 -6.43
C CYS A 285 21.05 -7.91 -7.02
N THR A 286 19.72 -7.84 -6.92
CA THR A 286 18.82 -8.93 -7.35
C THR A 286 17.69 -8.48 -8.26
N LYS A 287 17.64 -7.20 -8.65
CA LYS A 287 16.58 -6.68 -9.52
C LYS A 287 17.14 -5.87 -10.68
N ILE A 288 16.43 -5.96 -11.78
CA ILE A 288 16.51 -5.00 -12.88
C ILE A 288 15.19 -4.24 -12.90
N ASN A 289 15.26 -2.93 -12.98
CA ASN A 289 14.09 -2.08 -13.15
C ASN A 289 14.21 -1.36 -14.48
N LEU A 290 13.12 -1.37 -15.26
CA LEU A 290 12.97 -0.67 -16.52
C LEU A 290 11.92 0.43 -16.36
N ILE A 291 12.17 1.57 -16.98
CA ILE A 291 11.29 2.73 -16.99
C ILE A 291 11.20 3.20 -18.43
N PHE A 292 10.03 3.66 -18.86
CA PHE A 292 9.91 4.30 -20.16
C PHE A 292 8.93 5.47 -20.14
N PHE A 293 9.11 6.39 -21.08
CA PHE A 293 8.23 7.52 -21.33
C PHE A 293 7.82 7.54 -22.80
N GLU A 294 6.52 7.50 -23.08
CA GLU A 294 5.95 7.41 -24.42
C GLU A 294 4.59 8.12 -24.48
N ASN A 295 4.26 8.79 -25.59
CA ASN A 295 3.01 9.52 -25.76
C ASN A 295 2.17 8.99 -26.93
N GLU A 296 2.78 8.87 -28.10
CA GLU A 296 2.06 8.62 -29.35
C GLU A 296 1.72 7.14 -29.50
N ASN A 297 2.69 6.26 -29.19
CA ASN A 297 2.56 4.82 -29.40
C ASN A 297 2.41 4.03 -28.10
N TYR A 298 1.97 4.69 -27.03
CA TYR A 298 1.98 4.13 -25.68
C TYR A 298 1.24 2.78 -25.58
N ASN A 299 0.08 2.63 -26.23
CA ASN A 299 -0.65 1.36 -26.25
C ASN A 299 0.07 0.24 -27.03
N ALA A 300 0.83 0.58 -28.08
CA ALA A 300 1.65 -0.38 -28.81
C ALA A 300 2.85 -0.83 -27.96
N VAL A 301 3.54 0.13 -27.33
CA VAL A 301 4.65 -0.13 -26.40
C VAL A 301 4.20 -1.02 -25.23
N LYS A 302 3.02 -0.78 -24.66
CA LYS A 302 2.43 -1.66 -23.63
C LYS A 302 2.35 -3.12 -24.07
N LYS A 303 1.82 -3.36 -25.28
CA LYS A 303 1.72 -4.71 -25.84
C LYS A 303 3.09 -5.31 -26.10
N GLU A 304 4.03 -4.52 -26.61
CA GLU A 304 5.40 -4.96 -26.90
C GLU A 304 6.15 -5.40 -25.64
N ILE A 305 6.06 -4.62 -24.56
CA ILE A 305 6.66 -4.97 -23.26
C ILE A 305 6.05 -6.26 -22.70
N ILE A 306 4.72 -6.38 -22.70
CA ILE A 306 4.04 -7.61 -22.23
C ILE A 306 4.50 -8.83 -23.05
N ASN A 307 4.57 -8.69 -24.38
CA ASN A 307 5.01 -9.75 -25.27
C ASN A 307 6.49 -10.12 -25.06
N PHE A 308 7.36 -9.12 -24.85
CA PHE A 308 8.78 -9.35 -24.56
C PHE A 308 8.96 -10.27 -23.33
N PHE A 309 8.25 -9.98 -22.22
CA PHE A 309 8.34 -10.82 -21.02
C PHE A 309 7.65 -12.17 -21.18
N ARG A 310 6.57 -12.25 -21.97
CA ARG A 310 5.95 -13.53 -22.33
C ARG A 310 6.94 -14.43 -23.09
N GLU A 311 7.57 -13.90 -24.14
CA GLU A 311 8.56 -14.62 -24.93
C GLU A 311 9.79 -14.99 -24.09
N PHE A 312 10.23 -14.10 -23.21
CA PHE A 312 11.31 -14.38 -22.28
C PHE A 312 10.99 -15.58 -21.38
N LEU A 313 9.81 -15.62 -20.75
CA LEU A 313 9.40 -16.77 -19.93
C LEU A 313 9.21 -18.04 -20.75
N ASN A 314 8.78 -17.90 -22.01
CA ASN A 314 8.63 -19.05 -22.89
C ASN A 314 9.94 -19.81 -23.14
N LYS A 315 11.09 -19.13 -23.06
CA LYS A 315 12.43 -19.74 -23.19
C LYS A 315 12.82 -20.67 -22.03
N PHE A 316 12.15 -20.56 -20.87
CA PHE A 316 12.47 -21.36 -19.68
C PHE A 316 11.65 -22.64 -19.56
N ASP A 317 10.75 -22.93 -20.51
CA ASP A 317 9.85 -24.11 -20.49
C ASP A 317 9.15 -24.35 -19.13
N VAL A 318 8.64 -23.26 -18.54
CA VAL A 318 7.97 -23.29 -17.23
C VAL A 318 6.48 -23.04 -17.33
N LYS A 319 5.74 -23.62 -16.38
CA LYS A 319 4.35 -23.22 -16.13
C LYS A 319 4.34 -21.81 -15.56
N TYR A 320 3.69 -20.88 -16.24
CA TYR A 320 3.55 -19.50 -15.80
C TYR A 320 2.11 -19.02 -15.96
N ARG A 321 1.75 -17.97 -15.22
CA ARG A 321 0.49 -17.24 -15.38
C ARG A 321 0.75 -15.74 -15.39
N ILE A 322 -0.09 -15.02 -16.12
CA ILE A 322 -0.09 -13.56 -16.15
C ILE A 322 -1.36 -13.09 -15.46
N LEU A 323 -1.20 -12.35 -14.37
CA LEU A 323 -2.28 -11.73 -13.63
C LEU A 323 -2.37 -10.26 -14.02
N LYS A 324 -3.59 -9.75 -14.19
CA LYS A 324 -3.88 -8.33 -14.39
C LYS A 324 -4.73 -7.80 -13.24
N LYS A 325 -4.44 -6.58 -12.84
CA LYS A 325 -5.22 -5.80 -11.88
C LYS A 325 -5.34 -4.38 -12.40
N ILE A 326 -6.53 -3.81 -12.28
CA ILE A 326 -6.71 -2.36 -12.48
C ILE A 326 -6.54 -1.69 -11.13
N LEU A 327 -5.55 -0.79 -11.04
CA LEU A 327 -5.32 0.05 -9.89
C LEU A 327 -5.99 1.40 -10.11
N ASN A 328 -6.80 1.83 -9.16
CA ASN A 328 -7.27 3.22 -9.12
C ASN A 328 -6.17 4.06 -8.46
N LEU A 329 -5.45 4.84 -9.26
CA LEU A 329 -4.43 5.79 -8.82
C LEU A 329 -4.97 7.21 -9.04
N ARG A 330 -5.49 7.83 -7.98
CA ARG A 330 -6.26 9.10 -8.04
C ARG A 330 -7.39 9.01 -9.07
N GLU A 331 -7.39 9.88 -10.06
CA GLU A 331 -8.42 10.00 -11.11
C GLU A 331 -8.19 9.06 -12.30
N THR A 332 -7.05 8.35 -12.33
CA THR A 332 -6.66 7.53 -13.48
C THR A 332 -6.65 6.04 -13.12
N LYS A 333 -7.08 5.21 -14.07
CA LYS A 333 -6.95 3.75 -13.99
C LYS A 333 -5.58 3.34 -14.52
N ALA A 334 -4.76 2.75 -13.67
CA ALA A 334 -3.49 2.17 -14.04
C ALA A 334 -3.62 0.65 -14.19
N GLU A 335 -2.93 0.08 -15.17
CA GLU A 335 -2.88 -1.37 -15.31
C GLU A 335 -1.65 -1.93 -14.61
N PHE A 336 -1.84 -2.98 -13.84
CA PHE A 336 -0.77 -3.66 -13.13
C PHE A 336 -0.78 -5.14 -13.48
N TYR A 337 0.37 -5.63 -13.94
CA TYR A 337 0.56 -7.01 -14.36
C TYR A 337 1.58 -7.71 -13.47
N LYS A 338 1.30 -8.97 -13.15
CA LYS A 338 2.25 -9.88 -12.51
C LYS A 338 2.47 -11.09 -13.40
N PHE A 339 3.73 -11.39 -13.65
CA PHE A 339 4.14 -12.62 -14.28
C PHE A 339 4.61 -13.54 -13.16
N GLU A 340 3.84 -14.60 -12.95
CA GLU A 340 4.12 -15.58 -11.90
C GLU A 340 4.49 -16.91 -12.53
N ILE A 341 5.47 -17.58 -11.93
CA ILE A 341 6.00 -18.85 -12.40
C ILE A 341 5.73 -19.90 -11.33
N MET A 342 5.31 -21.08 -11.76
CA MET A 342 5.02 -22.21 -10.88
C MET A 342 6.31 -22.98 -10.63
N ALA A 343 6.82 -22.87 -9.42
CA ALA A 343 7.75 -23.85 -8.86
C ALA A 343 6.97 -24.78 -7.91
N ASN A 344 7.24 -24.68 -6.60
CA ASN A 344 6.42 -25.32 -5.55
C ASN A 344 5.21 -24.47 -5.14
N LYS A 345 5.26 -23.17 -5.47
CA LYS A 345 4.21 -22.17 -5.31
C LYS A 345 4.35 -21.16 -6.45
N TRP A 346 3.32 -20.36 -6.69
CA TRP A 346 3.42 -19.23 -7.61
C TRP A 346 4.42 -18.20 -7.07
N LEU A 347 5.47 -17.94 -7.85
CA LEU A 347 6.52 -16.96 -7.57
C LEU A 347 6.42 -15.82 -8.56
N GLU A 348 6.33 -14.59 -8.07
CA GLU A 348 6.31 -13.39 -8.91
C GLU A 348 7.73 -13.10 -9.42
N ALA A 349 7.92 -13.16 -10.73
CA ALA A 349 9.22 -12.94 -11.38
C ALA A 349 9.31 -11.58 -12.07
N VAL A 350 8.20 -11.08 -12.62
CA VAL A 350 8.13 -9.76 -13.26
C VAL A 350 6.87 -9.03 -12.82
N ARG A 351 7.00 -7.75 -12.48
CA ARG A 351 5.89 -6.82 -12.25
C ARG A 351 5.94 -5.71 -13.28
N ILE A 352 4.79 -5.38 -13.86
CA ILE A 352 4.68 -4.27 -14.82
C ILE A 352 3.57 -3.34 -14.36
N LEU A 353 3.87 -2.05 -14.27
CA LEU A 353 2.90 -1.01 -13.98
C LEU A 353 2.82 -0.04 -15.16
N PHE A 354 1.60 0.20 -15.62
CA PHE A 354 1.25 1.20 -16.61
C PHE A 354 0.41 2.29 -15.91
N PRO A 355 1.07 3.26 -15.26
CA PRO A 355 0.44 4.37 -14.55
C PRO A 355 -0.14 5.43 -15.49
N GLU A 356 0.00 5.29 -16.82
CA GLU A 356 -0.35 6.33 -17.79
C GLU A 356 0.41 7.62 -17.46
N ASP A 357 -0.29 8.75 -17.33
CA ASP A 357 0.29 10.05 -17.03
C ASP A 357 0.31 10.40 -15.53
N VAL A 358 -0.09 9.48 -14.65
CA VAL A 358 -0.25 9.76 -13.20
C VAL A 358 1.04 10.27 -12.57
N TYR A 359 2.18 9.63 -12.85
CA TYR A 359 3.45 10.05 -12.29
C TYR A 359 4.07 11.20 -13.07
N THR A 360 3.91 11.21 -14.39
CA THR A 360 4.52 12.23 -15.26
C THR A 360 3.89 13.61 -15.04
N ARG A 361 2.58 13.67 -14.76
CA ARG A 361 1.86 14.90 -14.42
C ARG A 361 2.42 15.59 -13.17
N ILE A 362 2.85 14.82 -12.16
CA ILE A 362 3.41 15.34 -10.90
C ILE A 362 4.71 16.11 -11.17
N PHE A 363 5.50 15.61 -12.11
CA PHE A 363 6.77 16.19 -12.51
C PHE A 363 6.66 17.09 -13.74
N LYS A 364 5.43 17.46 -14.15
CA LYS A 364 5.14 18.34 -15.29
C LYS A 364 5.75 17.86 -16.62
N ILE A 365 5.72 16.56 -16.85
CA ILE A 365 6.21 15.96 -18.10
C ILE A 365 5.01 15.69 -19.01
N ASP A 366 5.12 16.12 -20.25
CA ASP A 366 4.22 15.71 -21.31
C ASP A 366 4.65 14.35 -21.89
N ALA A 367 4.35 13.28 -21.13
CA ALA A 367 4.55 11.89 -21.50
C ALA A 367 3.58 10.98 -20.71
N LYS A 368 3.22 9.80 -21.23
CA LYS A 368 2.79 8.68 -20.38
C LYS A 368 4.00 7.83 -20.01
N SER A 369 3.86 7.01 -18.98
CA SER A 369 4.98 6.28 -18.42
C SER A 369 4.64 4.83 -18.10
N GLY A 370 5.68 4.00 -17.96
CA GLY A 370 5.55 2.65 -17.42
C GLY A 370 6.81 2.20 -16.71
N HIS A 371 6.63 1.21 -15.85
CA HIS A 371 7.67 0.66 -14.98
C HIS A 371 7.61 -0.85 -14.99
N VAL A 372 8.77 -1.51 -15.11
CA VAL A 372 8.92 -2.95 -14.98
C VAL A 372 9.94 -3.25 -13.89
N ALA A 373 9.61 -4.16 -12.99
CA ALA A 373 10.56 -4.72 -12.03
C ALA A 373 10.74 -6.21 -12.31
N ILE A 374 11.98 -6.64 -12.47
CA ILE A 374 12.38 -8.02 -12.75
C ILE A 374 13.13 -8.55 -11.54
N ASP A 375 12.65 -9.64 -10.94
CA ASP A 375 13.30 -10.29 -9.80
C ASP A 375 14.20 -11.44 -10.28
N LEU A 376 15.51 -11.18 -10.26
CA LEU A 376 16.51 -12.11 -10.76
C LEU A 376 16.65 -13.34 -9.85
N ASP A 377 16.37 -13.21 -8.55
CA ASP A 377 16.47 -14.35 -7.64
C ASP A 377 15.37 -15.40 -7.93
N LYS A 378 14.17 -14.95 -8.33
CA LYS A 378 13.06 -15.82 -8.70
C LYS A 378 13.28 -16.47 -10.05
N LEU A 379 13.86 -15.73 -10.99
CA LEU A 379 14.22 -16.25 -12.31
C LEU A 379 15.40 -17.22 -12.26
N GLU A 380 16.37 -17.01 -11.37
CA GLU A 380 17.52 -17.89 -11.25
C GLU A 380 17.13 -19.30 -10.76
N ILE A 381 16.20 -19.39 -9.80
CA ILE A 381 15.64 -20.65 -9.29
C ILE A 381 15.16 -21.57 -10.43
N ILE A 382 14.66 -20.98 -11.52
CA ILE A 382 14.13 -21.69 -12.69
C ILE A 382 15.23 -22.13 -13.65
N SER A 383 16.29 -21.33 -13.81
CA SER A 383 17.40 -21.63 -14.73
C SER A 383 18.19 -22.90 -14.37
N TYR A 384 18.04 -23.40 -13.14
CA TYR A 384 18.71 -24.61 -12.67
C TYR A 384 17.88 -25.88 -12.87
N GLY A 385 16.55 -25.81 -12.76
CA GLY A 385 15.66 -26.97 -12.93
C GLY A 385 15.80 -27.63 -14.32
N ASN A 386 16.09 -26.84 -15.35
CA ASN A 386 16.31 -27.32 -16.72
C ASN A 386 17.69 -27.93 -16.98
N LYS A 387 18.66 -27.83 -16.05
CA LYS A 387 19.98 -28.47 -16.22
C LYS A 387 20.03 -29.91 -15.70
N SER A 388 18.99 -30.36 -15.00
CA SER A 388 18.92 -31.71 -14.41
C SER A 388 18.82 -32.83 -15.47
N GLU A 389 18.40 -32.53 -16.69
CA GLU A 389 18.30 -33.51 -17.79
C GLU A 389 19.57 -33.57 -18.67
N GLY A 390 20.62 -32.82 -18.35
CA GLY A 390 21.83 -32.69 -19.18
C GLY A 390 23.15 -33.17 -18.55
N LYS A 391 23.12 -33.86 -17.40
CA LYS A 391 24.32 -34.46 -16.79
C LYS A 391 24.15 -35.97 -16.62
N GLU A 392 23.99 -36.69 -17.72
CA GLU A 392 24.62 -38.00 -17.84
C GLU A 392 25.93 -37.85 -18.63
N ASN A 393 26.95 -38.57 -18.19
CA ASN A 393 28.25 -38.79 -18.85
C ASN A 393 29.35 -37.74 -18.68
N ILE A 394 29.87 -37.56 -17.45
CA ILE A 394 31.32 -37.32 -17.28
C ILE A 394 31.85 -38.07 -16.03
N LYS A 395 32.57 -39.15 -16.31
CA LYS A 395 33.68 -39.76 -15.54
C LYS A 395 33.35 -40.51 -14.24
N GLY A 396 33.06 -41.80 -14.41
CA GLY A 396 33.79 -42.82 -13.65
C GLY A 396 35.24 -42.85 -14.13
N ALA A 397 36.10 -42.07 -13.48
CA ALA A 397 37.53 -42.35 -13.42
C ALA A 397 37.83 -42.64 -11.95
N SER A 398 37.78 -43.93 -11.60
CA SER A 398 38.22 -44.41 -10.31
C SER A 398 39.73 -44.18 -10.18
N LEU A 399 40.11 -43.48 -9.12
CA LEU A 399 41.43 -43.60 -8.50
C LEU A 399 41.22 -44.15 -7.11
N ARG A 400 41.04 -45.47 -7.05
CA ARG A 400 41.69 -46.45 -6.17
C ARG A 400 40.99 -47.79 -6.29
#